data_AF-A0A7Y4I228-F1
#
_entry.id   AF-A0A7Y4I228-F1
#
_cell.length_a   1.000
_cell.length_b   1.000
_cell.length_c   1.000
_cell.angle_alpha   90.00
_cell.angle_beta   90.00
_cell.angle_gamma   90.00
#
_symmetry.space_group_name_H-M   'P 1'
#
loop_
_entity.id
_entity.type
_entity.pdbx_description
1 polymer ?
#
loop_
_entity_poly.entity_id
_entity_poly.type
_entity_poly.pdbx_seq_one_letter_code
_entity_poly.pdbx_strand_id
1 'polypeptide(L)'
;MTPPQDLPSTTRPAVTGGRAAGWLLADLALVVAFAATGRSTHESGLAILGILSTAGPFLAACLLTWVVLRAWRSPAAPWPTGVLVWLGTAVGGLALRALFGGGMAVSFLVVAVVVLGVVLLLPRTVATLVLRRRATSR
;
A
#
# COMPACT_ATOMS: atom_id res chain seq x y z
N MET A 1 54.62 -12.42 17.17
CA MET A 1 53.61 -11.43 17.57
C MET A 1 52.86 -11.02 16.31
N THR A 2 51.83 -11.78 15.93
CA THR A 2 50.97 -11.48 14.78
C THR A 2 49.89 -10.49 15.21
N PRO A 3 49.65 -9.40 14.47
CA PRO A 3 48.57 -8.48 14.81
C PRO A 3 47.21 -9.18 14.67
N PRO A 4 46.17 -8.71 15.40
CA PRO A 4 44.81 -9.23 15.23
C PRO A 4 44.34 -8.98 13.80
N GLN A 5 43.81 -10.03 13.16
CA GLN A 5 43.12 -9.92 11.88
C GLN A 5 41.74 -9.35 12.16
N ASP A 6 41.53 -8.05 11.93
CA ASP A 6 40.21 -7.45 11.96
C ASP A 6 39.35 -8.06 10.84
N LEU A 7 38.43 -8.94 11.22
CA LEU A 7 37.47 -9.51 10.29
C LEU A 7 36.57 -8.40 9.76
N PRO A 8 36.31 -8.35 8.44
CA PRO A 8 35.43 -7.34 7.87
C PRO A 8 34.05 -7.41 8.52
N SER A 9 33.62 -6.30 9.13
CA SER A 9 32.28 -6.11 9.64
C SER A 9 31.30 -6.13 8.47
N THR A 10 30.65 -7.27 8.24
CA THR A 10 29.60 -7.40 7.22
C THR A 10 28.32 -6.70 7.70
N THR A 11 28.30 -5.37 7.69
CA THR A 11 27.07 -4.61 7.90
C THR A 11 26.41 -4.37 6.55
N ARG A 12 25.55 -5.28 6.11
CA ARG A 12 24.58 -5.03 5.04
C ARG A 12 23.24 -5.68 5.44
N PRO A 13 22.05 -5.08 5.21
CA PRO A 13 21.77 -3.90 4.37
C PRO A 13 20.73 -2.89 4.91
N ALA A 14 21.04 -1.59 4.87
CA ALA A 14 20.02 -0.50 4.87
C ALA A 14 19.11 -0.54 3.61
N VAL A 15 19.52 -1.28 2.57
CA VAL A 15 18.86 -1.37 1.25
C VAL A 15 17.51 -2.10 1.30
N THR A 16 17.32 -3.06 2.22
CA THR A 16 16.04 -3.79 2.35
C THR A 16 14.94 -2.92 2.95
N GLY A 17 15.29 -2.06 3.91
CA GLY A 17 14.37 -1.10 4.52
C GLY A 17 13.89 -0.05 3.52
N GLY A 18 14.79 0.49 2.69
CA GLY A 18 14.44 1.51 1.70
C GLY A 18 13.39 1.06 0.67
N ARG A 19 13.46 -0.21 0.22
CA ARG A 19 12.48 -0.75 -0.73
C ARG A 19 11.11 -0.95 -0.07
N ALA A 20 11.08 -1.48 1.15
CA ALA A 20 9.83 -1.65 1.89
C ALA A 20 9.16 -0.29 2.18
N ALA A 21 9.95 0.71 2.59
CA ALA A 21 9.46 2.07 2.79
C ALA A 21 8.89 2.67 1.50
N GLY A 22 9.58 2.50 0.37
CA GLY A 22 9.08 2.96 -0.93
C GLY A 22 7.74 2.35 -1.33
N TRP A 23 7.55 1.05 -1.09
CA TRP A 23 6.27 0.37 -1.33
C TRP A 23 5.16 0.85 -0.41
N LEU A 24 5.45 1.02 0.89
CA LEU A 24 4.48 1.54 1.84
C LEU A 24 4.03 2.96 1.45
N LEU A 25 4.99 3.84 1.13
CA LEU A 25 4.68 5.21 0.70
C LEU A 25 3.85 5.23 -0.58
N ALA A 26 4.13 4.34 -1.53
CA ALA A 26 3.34 4.20 -2.74
C ALA A 26 1.90 3.76 -2.43
N ASP A 27 1.70 2.75 -1.58
CA ASP A 27 0.36 2.30 -1.18
C ASP A 27 -0.43 3.45 -0.51
N LEU A 28 0.19 4.17 0.43
CA LEU A 28 -0.45 5.29 1.12
C LEU A 28 -0.81 6.43 0.15
N ALA A 29 0.10 6.78 -0.77
CA ALA A 29 -0.16 7.79 -1.78
C ALA A 29 -1.31 7.39 -2.71
N LEU A 30 -1.39 6.12 -3.10
CA LEU A 30 -2.48 5.57 -3.94
C LEU A 30 -3.83 5.58 -3.20
N VAL A 31 -3.84 5.31 -1.89
CA VAL A 31 -5.06 5.44 -1.06
C VAL A 31 -5.51 6.90 -0.97
N VAL A 32 -4.59 7.86 -0.81
CA VAL A 32 -4.92 9.29 -0.84
C VAL A 32 -5.45 9.70 -2.22
N ALA A 33 -4.82 9.25 -3.30
CA ALA A 33 -5.26 9.53 -4.67
C ALA A 33 -6.69 9.00 -4.91
N PHE A 34 -6.97 7.77 -4.49
CA PHE A 34 -8.32 7.19 -4.51
C PHE A 34 -9.34 8.09 -3.81
N ALA A 35 -9.04 8.54 -2.58
CA ALA A 35 -9.95 9.39 -1.82
C ALA A 35 -10.16 10.76 -2.47
N ALA A 36 -9.11 11.36 -3.03
CA ALA A 36 -9.17 12.64 -3.72
C ALA A 36 -10.03 12.56 -5.01
N THR A 37 -9.80 11.55 -5.85
CA THR A 37 -10.56 11.35 -7.10
C THR A 37 -12.02 10.96 -6.84
N GLY A 38 -12.27 10.13 -5.82
CA GLY A 38 -13.64 9.77 -5.43
C GLY A 38 -14.45 11.00 -5.00
N ARG A 39 -13.82 11.92 -4.26
CA ARG A 39 -14.43 13.18 -3.82
C ARG A 39 -14.64 14.18 -4.94
N SER A 40 -13.66 14.41 -5.81
CA SER A 40 -13.82 15.35 -6.92
C SER A 40 -14.97 14.99 -7.87
N THR A 41 -15.40 13.72 -7.84
CA THR A 41 -16.51 13.20 -8.63
C THR A 41 -17.88 13.47 -7.98
N HIS A 42 -17.95 13.66 -6.65
CA HIS A 42 -19.22 13.77 -5.90
C HIS A 42 -19.41 15.13 -5.20
N GLU A 43 -18.32 15.82 -4.85
CA GLU A 43 -18.33 17.10 -4.14
C GLU A 43 -17.59 18.15 -4.96
N SER A 44 -18.17 19.35 -5.05
CA SER A 44 -17.58 20.51 -5.72
C SER A 44 -16.44 21.13 -4.90
N GLY A 45 -15.34 20.41 -4.67
CA GLY A 45 -14.13 20.98 -4.05
C GLY A 45 -13.12 19.98 -3.48
N LEU A 46 -11.83 20.29 -3.65
CA LEU A 46 -10.69 19.56 -3.07
C LEU A 46 -10.29 20.13 -1.69
N ALA A 47 -11.25 20.19 -0.75
CA ALA A 47 -10.90 20.58 0.62
C ALA A 47 -10.00 19.51 1.26
N ILE A 48 -8.83 19.90 1.76
CA ILE A 48 -7.83 18.98 2.36
C ILE A 48 -8.44 18.14 3.48
N LEU A 49 -9.21 18.77 4.39
CA LEU A 49 -9.92 18.08 5.47
C LEU A 49 -10.94 17.07 4.95
N GLY A 50 -11.56 17.40 3.82
CA GLY A 50 -12.44 16.50 3.12
C GLY A 50 -11.71 15.24 2.67
N ILE A 51 -10.64 15.39 1.91
CA ILE A 51 -9.81 14.26 1.45
C ILE A 51 -9.36 13.41 2.64
N LEU A 52 -8.88 14.04 3.72
CA LEU A 52 -8.40 13.33 4.90
C LEU A 52 -9.51 12.58 5.64
N SER A 53 -10.72 13.14 5.75
CA SER A 53 -11.87 12.43 6.33
C SER A 53 -12.26 11.17 5.55
N THR A 54 -11.99 11.15 4.24
CA THR A 54 -12.30 10.00 3.37
C THR A 54 -11.16 9.02 3.31
N ALA A 55 -9.91 9.49 3.22
CA ALA A 55 -8.71 8.67 3.19
C ALA A 55 -8.41 8.03 4.56
N GLY A 56 -8.65 8.76 5.66
CA GLY A 56 -8.24 8.40 7.02
C GLY A 56 -8.54 6.95 7.43
N PRO A 57 -9.80 6.48 7.30
CA PRO A 57 -10.15 5.09 7.59
C PRO A 57 -9.34 4.07 6.78
N PHE A 58 -9.14 4.32 5.48
CA PHE A 58 -8.40 3.42 4.59
C PHE A 58 -6.89 3.47 4.84
N LEU A 59 -6.34 4.65 5.15
CA LEU A 59 -4.93 4.79 5.54
C LEU A 59 -4.63 4.03 6.82
N ALA A 60 -5.49 4.17 7.83
CA ALA A 60 -5.37 3.42 9.08
C ALA A 60 -5.43 1.90 8.84
N ALA A 61 -6.39 1.44 8.04
CA ALA A 61 -6.50 0.03 7.66
C ALA A 61 -5.29 -0.47 6.88
N CYS A 62 -4.76 0.32 5.94
CA CYS A 62 -3.58 -0.01 5.15
C CYS A 62 -2.34 -0.17 6.04
N LEU A 63 -2.09 0.80 6.94
CA LEU A 63 -0.99 0.76 7.89
C LEU A 63 -1.09 -0.46 8.80
N LEU A 64 -2.27 -0.69 9.39
CA LEU A 64 -2.51 -1.85 10.25
C LEU A 64 -2.26 -3.15 9.51
N THR A 65 -2.77 -3.27 8.28
CA THR A 65 -2.59 -4.47 7.46
C THR A 65 -1.11 -4.71 7.13
N TRP A 66 -0.36 -3.66 6.80
CA TRP A 66 1.09 -3.75 6.59
C TRP A 66 1.83 -4.30 7.82
N VAL A 67 1.46 -3.83 9.01
CA VAL A 67 2.02 -4.26 10.29
C VAL A 67 1.68 -5.71 10.60
N VAL A 68 0.39 -6.06 10.53
CA VAL A 68 -0.11 -7.42 10.85
C VAL A 68 0.51 -8.47 9.92
N LEU A 69 0.57 -8.18 8.63
CA LEU A 69 1.13 -9.11 7.63
C LEU A 69 2.66 -9.09 7.57
N ARG A 70 3.30 -8.11 8.23
CA ARG A 70 4.73 -7.84 8.10
C ARG A 70 5.12 -7.69 6.63
N ALA A 71 4.34 -6.92 5.88
CA ALA A 71 4.41 -6.82 4.42
C ALA A 71 5.79 -6.38 3.91
N TRP A 72 6.60 -5.72 4.75
CA TRP A 72 8.00 -5.40 4.47
C TRP A 72 8.90 -6.61 4.18
N ARG A 73 8.48 -7.83 4.52
CA ARG A 73 9.22 -9.06 4.16
C ARG A 73 9.13 -9.42 2.67
N SER A 74 8.05 -9.03 2.00
CA SER A 74 7.80 -9.34 0.58
C SER A 74 6.93 -8.26 -0.07
N PRO A 75 7.35 -6.98 -0.05
CA PRO A 75 6.47 -5.85 -0.34
C PRO A 75 5.99 -5.80 -1.81
N ALA A 76 6.82 -6.31 -2.73
CA ALA A 76 6.53 -6.33 -4.16
C ALA A 76 5.71 -7.56 -4.62
N ALA A 77 5.43 -8.52 -3.74
CA ALA A 77 4.74 -9.76 -4.12
C ALA A 77 3.24 -9.49 -4.35
N PRO A 78 2.68 -9.79 -5.55
CA PRO A 78 1.25 -9.64 -5.80
C PRO A 78 0.42 -10.59 -4.92
N TRP A 79 0.88 -11.83 -4.76
CA TRP A 79 0.29 -12.84 -3.88
C TRP A 79 1.37 -13.42 -2.94
N PRO A 80 1.08 -13.59 -1.64
CA PRO A 80 -0.16 -13.20 -0.96
C PRO A 80 -0.17 -11.72 -0.54
N THR A 81 0.99 -11.05 -0.46
CA THR A 81 1.13 -9.73 0.17
C THR A 81 0.21 -8.66 -0.43
N GLY A 82 0.24 -8.47 -1.75
CA GLY A 82 -0.60 -7.48 -2.42
C GLY A 82 -2.10 -7.71 -2.20
N VAL A 83 -2.57 -8.95 -2.34
CA VAL A 83 -3.99 -9.29 -2.16
C VAL A 83 -4.43 -9.09 -0.71
N LEU A 84 -3.63 -9.51 0.26
CA LEU A 84 -3.99 -9.32 1.66
C LEU A 84 -3.93 -7.83 2.08
N VAL A 85 -2.97 -7.06 1.56
CA VAL A 85 -2.93 -5.59 1.74
C VAL A 85 -4.18 -4.93 1.15
N TRP A 86 -4.58 -5.32 -0.06
CA TRP A 86 -5.80 -4.83 -0.68
C TRP A 86 -7.05 -5.16 0.16
N LEU A 87 -7.25 -6.44 0.50
CA LEU A 87 -8.42 -6.87 1.26
C LEU A 87 -8.48 -6.23 2.64
N GLY A 88 -7.36 -6.19 3.37
CA GLY A 88 -7.31 -5.55 4.69
C GLY A 88 -7.56 -4.05 4.61
N THR A 89 -7.03 -3.37 3.59
CA THR A 89 -7.26 -1.94 3.37
C THR A 89 -8.72 -1.65 3.01
N ALA A 90 -9.31 -2.42 2.09
CA ALA A 90 -10.67 -2.21 1.62
C ALA A 90 -11.70 -2.55 2.71
N VAL A 91 -11.61 -3.75 3.29
CA VAL A 91 -12.55 -4.22 4.32
C VAL A 91 -12.36 -3.42 5.60
N GLY A 92 -11.12 -3.25 6.07
CA GLY A 92 -10.82 -2.47 7.27
C GLY A 92 -11.18 -0.99 7.10
N GLY A 93 -10.91 -0.41 5.92
CA GLY A 93 -11.24 0.98 5.63
C GLY A 93 -12.74 1.23 5.58
N LEU A 94 -13.51 0.34 4.95
CA LEU A 94 -14.97 0.40 4.93
C LEU A 94 -15.56 0.22 6.34
N ALA A 95 -15.04 -0.73 7.12
CA ALA A 95 -15.48 -0.96 8.50
C ALA A 95 -15.21 0.25 9.39
N LEU A 96 -13.97 0.78 9.37
CA LEU A 96 -13.62 1.99 10.12
C LEU A 96 -14.47 3.18 9.68
N ARG A 97 -14.67 3.36 8.36
CA ARG A 97 -15.53 4.43 7.84
C ARG A 97 -16.95 4.33 8.38
N ALA A 98 -17.53 3.13 8.40
CA ALA A 98 -18.86 2.89 8.95
C ALA A 98 -18.96 3.26 10.43
N LEU A 99 -17.95 2.88 11.22
CA LEU A 99 -17.89 3.19 12.66
C LEU A 99 -17.82 4.70 12.94
N PHE A 100 -17.17 5.47 12.06
CA PHE A 100 -17.09 6.93 12.16
C PHE A 100 -18.25 7.67 11.46
N GLY A 101 -19.34 6.97 11.13
CA GLY A 101 -20.56 7.58 10.56
C GLY A 101 -20.45 7.96 9.08
N GLY A 102 -19.47 7.43 8.35
CA GLY A 102 -19.34 7.66 6.92
C GLY A 102 -20.39 6.88 6.11
N GLY A 103 -20.84 7.47 5.00
CA GLY A 103 -21.82 6.83 4.11
C GLY A 103 -21.33 5.51 3.51
N MET A 104 -22.23 4.53 3.47
CA MET A 104 -22.03 3.17 2.96
C MET A 104 -22.96 2.84 1.78
N ALA A 105 -23.08 3.75 0.82
CA ALA A 105 -23.82 3.45 -0.41
C ALA A 105 -23.21 2.23 -1.11
N VAL A 106 -24.03 1.29 -1.59
CA VAL A 106 -23.56 0.05 -2.24
C VAL A 106 -22.61 0.35 -3.40
N SER A 107 -22.90 1.41 -4.16
CA SER A 107 -22.01 1.89 -5.23
C SER A 107 -20.62 2.27 -4.71
N PHE A 108 -20.53 2.96 -3.57
CA PHE A 108 -19.25 3.30 -2.94
C PHE A 108 -18.49 2.05 -2.51
N LEU A 109 -19.16 1.05 -1.93
CA LEU A 109 -18.52 -0.21 -1.51
C LEU A 109 -17.87 -0.91 -2.72
N VAL A 110 -18.61 -1.06 -3.81
CA VAL A 110 -18.13 -1.73 -5.04
C VAL A 110 -16.96 -0.95 -5.64
N VAL A 111 -17.11 0.37 -5.82
CA VAL A 111 -16.07 1.21 -6.41
C VAL A 111 -14.82 1.22 -5.52
N ALA A 112 -14.96 1.35 -4.20
CA ALA A 112 -13.83 1.35 -3.27
C ALA A 112 -13.05 0.04 -3.36
N VAL A 113 -13.72 -1.11 -3.32
CA VAL A 113 -13.08 -2.42 -3.40
C VAL A 113 -12.35 -2.60 -4.74
N VAL A 114 -13.03 -2.29 -5.86
CA VAL A 114 -12.46 -2.48 -7.20
C VAL A 114 -11.29 -1.53 -7.45
N VAL A 115 -11.46 -0.23 -7.20
CA VAL A 115 -10.42 0.77 -7.46
C VAL A 115 -9.21 0.54 -6.57
N LEU A 116 -9.40 0.29 -5.26
CA LEU A 116 -8.29 -0.07 -4.37
C LEU A 116 -7.59 -1.35 -4.83
N GLY A 117 -8.33 -2.33 -5.32
CA GLY A 117 -7.77 -3.56 -5.87
C GLY A 117 -6.86 -3.27 -7.05
N VAL A 118 -7.34 -2.49 -8.01
CA VAL A 118 -6.54 -2.08 -9.16
C VAL A 118 -5.32 -1.28 -8.73
N VAL A 119 -5.49 -0.21 -7.95
CA VAL A 119 -4.38 0.70 -7.64
C VAL A 119 -3.30 0.03 -6.76
N LEU A 120 -3.67 -0.86 -5.83
CA LEU A 120 -2.70 -1.52 -4.97
C LEU A 120 -2.05 -2.75 -5.65
N LEU A 121 -2.78 -3.49 -6.48
CA LEU A 121 -2.22 -4.70 -7.12
C LEU A 121 -1.43 -4.38 -8.39
N LEU A 122 -1.84 -3.39 -9.19
CA LEU A 122 -1.24 -3.08 -10.48
C LEU A 122 0.27 -2.77 -10.39
N PRO A 123 0.77 -1.95 -9.44
CA PRO A 123 2.21 -1.70 -9.34
C PRO A 123 3.00 -2.98 -9.08
N ARG A 124 2.44 -3.91 -8.29
CA ARG A 124 3.07 -5.20 -7.94
C ARG A 124 3.10 -6.14 -9.15
N THR A 125 1.99 -6.22 -9.89
CA THR A 125 1.93 -7.06 -11.12
C THR A 125 2.87 -6.51 -12.20
N VAL A 126 2.93 -5.20 -12.38
CA VAL A 126 3.86 -4.56 -13.33
C VAL A 126 5.31 -4.79 -12.90
N ALA A 127 5.66 -4.58 -11.64
CA ALA A 127 7.01 -4.80 -11.14
C ALA A 127 7.47 -6.26 -11.36
N THR A 128 6.60 -7.23 -11.06
CA THR A 128 6.92 -8.65 -11.29
C THR A 128 7.06 -8.99 -12.77
N LEU A 129 6.22 -8.44 -13.65
CA LEU A 129 6.33 -8.65 -15.10
C LEU A 129 7.63 -8.05 -15.67
N VAL A 130 7.99 -6.82 -15.25
CA VAL A 130 9.23 -6.16 -15.69
C VAL A 130 10.46 -6.94 -15.24
N LEU A 131 10.46 -7.45 -14.00
CA LEU A 131 11.55 -8.29 -13.50
C LEU A 131 11.68 -9.61 -14.27
N ARG A 132 10.55 -10.26 -14.61
CA ARG A 132 10.55 -11.48 -15.43
C ARG A 132 11.13 -11.24 -16.82
N ARG A 133 10.71 -10.17 -17.51
CA ARG A 133 11.20 -9.84 -18.85
C ARG A 133 12.71 -9.58 -18.90
N ARG A 134 13.27 -8.97 -17.85
CA ARG A 134 14.72 -8.73 -17.75
C ARG A 134 15.53 -10.01 -17.55
N ALA A 135 14.96 -11.03 -16.92
CA ALA A 135 15.61 -12.32 -16.73
C ALA A 135 15.66 -13.14 -18.03
N THR A 136 14.64 -13.02 -18.89
CA THR A 136 14.60 -13.71 -20.20
C THR A 136 15.47 -13.03 -21.27
N SER A 137 15.82 -11.76 -21.09
CA SER A 137 16.65 -10.98 -22.02
C SER A 137 18.16 -11.07 -21.74
N ARG A 138 18.58 -11.84 -20.72
CA ARG A 138 19.97 -12.16 -20.41
C ARG A 138 20.24 -13.60 -20.75
#